data_AF-A0A2S8PNC1-F1
#
_entry.id   AF-A0A2S8PNC1-F1
#
_cell.length_a   1.000
_cell.length_b   1.000
_cell.length_c   1.000
_cell.angle_alpha   90.00
_cell.angle_beta   90.00
_cell.angle_gamma   90.00
#
_symmetry.space_group_name_H-M   'P 1'
#
loop_
_entity.id
_entity.type
_entity.pdbx_description
1 polymer ?
#
loop_
_entity_poly.entity_id
_entity_poly.type
_entity_poly.pdbx_seq_one_letter_code
_entity_poly.pdbx_strand_id
1 'polypeptide(L)'
;MKVVFIGPLPPPRGGVSVHLSRLSAVMEQQGIDFEIYNEAKGAAHSPHVHPLNRYRRFLFKIPFLKGDILHFHTIDPRLRSLLGLYKRLGQKIILTVHGVNLEDQIRHAGPLRRRILLRSLKSIDLIICVNEDTTRFLRERGFRHDRVVTIPAYIHPPERAEEARAIPAGVYSFL
;
A
#
# COMPACT_ATOMS: atom_id res chain seq x y z
N MET A 1 -8.50 17.30 -1.37
CA MET A 1 -7.30 16.46 -1.51
C MET A 1 -7.76 15.10 -2.02
N LYS A 2 -7.09 14.54 -3.02
CA LYS A 2 -7.41 13.24 -3.59
C LYS A 2 -6.27 12.24 -3.44
N VAL A 3 -6.56 11.08 -2.86
CA VAL A 3 -5.57 9.99 -2.67
C VAL A 3 -5.83 8.86 -3.66
N VAL A 4 -4.80 8.44 -4.38
CA VAL A 4 -4.89 7.30 -5.30
C VAL A 4 -4.15 6.12 -4.68
N PHE A 5 -4.87 5.08 -4.31
CA PHE A 5 -4.32 3.84 -3.79
C PHE A 5 -4.00 2.86 -4.92
N ILE A 6 -2.88 2.17 -4.81
CA ILE A 6 -2.47 1.09 -5.72
C ILE A 6 -2.21 -0.16 -4.89
N GLY A 7 -3.05 -1.18 -5.04
CA GLY A 7 -2.95 -2.43 -4.30
C GLY A 7 -4.18 -3.33 -4.49
N PRO A 8 -4.17 -4.54 -3.91
CA PRO A 8 -5.29 -5.48 -4.04
C PRO A 8 -6.46 -5.13 -3.11
N LEU A 9 -7.69 -5.30 -3.59
CA LEU A 9 -8.92 -5.38 -2.79
C LEU A 9 -9.38 -6.84 -2.67
N PRO A 10 -10.19 -7.20 -1.65
CA PRO A 10 -10.76 -8.54 -1.54
C PRO A 10 -11.76 -8.84 -2.68
N PRO A 11 -11.88 -10.10 -3.15
CA PRO A 11 -10.99 -11.25 -2.90
C PRO A 11 -9.72 -11.23 -3.79
N PRO A 12 -8.60 -11.89 -3.37
CA PRO A 12 -8.44 -12.75 -2.19
C PRO A 12 -8.34 -11.98 -0.87
N ARG A 13 -8.77 -12.59 0.25
CA ARG A 13 -8.67 -12.00 1.60
C ARG A 13 -7.27 -12.26 2.19
N GLY A 14 -6.42 -11.25 2.15
CA GLY A 14 -5.13 -11.20 2.85
C GLY A 14 -4.91 -9.87 3.56
N GLY A 15 -3.84 -9.76 4.36
CA GLY A 15 -3.57 -8.59 5.20
C GLY A 15 -3.59 -7.25 4.45
N VAL A 16 -2.94 -7.17 3.29
CA VAL A 16 -2.93 -5.95 2.45
C VAL A 16 -4.33 -5.60 1.95
N SER A 17 -5.06 -6.58 1.43
CA SER A 17 -6.40 -6.35 0.87
C SER A 17 -7.44 -5.95 1.92
N VAL A 18 -7.37 -6.55 3.11
CA VAL A 18 -8.24 -6.17 4.23
C VAL A 18 -7.88 -4.79 4.74
N HIS A 19 -6.58 -4.48 4.87
CA HIS A 19 -6.13 -3.14 5.22
C HIS A 19 -6.66 -2.09 4.24
N LEU A 20 -6.51 -2.32 2.92
CA LEU A 20 -6.96 -1.35 1.91
C LEU A 20 -8.48 -1.18 1.91
N SER A 21 -9.24 -2.27 2.07
CA SER A 21 -10.71 -2.22 2.20
C SER A 21 -11.19 -1.48 3.44
N ARG A 22 -10.46 -1.56 4.56
CA ARG A 22 -10.80 -0.81 5.78
C ARG A 22 -10.36 0.65 5.67
N LEU A 23 -9.20 0.90 5.08
CA LEU A 23 -8.70 2.24 4.82
C LEU A 23 -9.67 3.02 3.92
N SER A 24 -10.19 2.40 2.86
CA SER A 24 -11.18 3.04 1.99
C SER A 24 -12.45 3.41 2.74
N ALA A 25 -12.96 2.55 3.62
CA ALA A 25 -14.13 2.86 4.46
C ALA A 25 -13.86 4.06 5.39
N VAL A 26 -12.65 4.16 5.97
CA VAL A 26 -12.27 5.32 6.78
C VAL A 26 -12.18 6.59 5.92
N MET A 27 -11.64 6.51 4.69
CA MET A 27 -11.60 7.65 3.78
C MET A 27 -13.02 8.14 3.43
N GLU A 28 -13.95 7.22 3.14
CA GLU A 28 -15.36 7.55 2.90
C GLU A 28 -16.00 8.23 4.10
N GLN A 29 -15.82 7.68 5.31
CA GLN A 29 -16.35 8.24 6.55
C GLN A 29 -15.80 9.65 6.84
N GLN A 30 -14.55 9.92 6.46
CA GLN A 30 -13.91 11.22 6.64
C GLN A 30 -14.18 12.20 5.49
N GLY A 31 -14.93 11.79 4.44
CA GLY A 31 -15.21 12.63 3.27
C GLY A 31 -13.96 12.97 2.45
N ILE A 32 -12.93 12.13 2.49
CA ILE A 32 -11.70 12.30 1.71
C ILE A 32 -11.89 11.64 0.35
N ASP A 33 -11.62 12.35 -0.74
CA ASP A 33 -11.70 11.80 -2.10
C ASP A 33 -10.58 10.79 -2.36
N PHE A 34 -10.92 9.65 -2.94
CA PHE A 34 -9.95 8.63 -3.31
C PHE A 34 -10.35 7.80 -4.53
N GLU A 35 -9.33 7.21 -5.14
CA GLU A 35 -9.44 6.16 -6.15
C GLU A 35 -8.58 4.97 -5.75
N ILE A 36 -8.99 3.77 -6.16
CA ILE A 36 -8.25 2.53 -5.95
C ILE A 36 -8.00 1.86 -7.29
N TYR A 37 -6.73 1.68 -7.65
CA TYR A 37 -6.32 0.82 -8.74
C TYR A 37 -6.09 -0.59 -8.21
N ASN A 38 -7.11 -1.43 -8.36
CA ASN A 38 -7.16 -2.76 -7.79
C ASN A 38 -6.31 -3.78 -8.58
N GLU A 39 -5.28 -4.33 -7.94
CA GLU A 39 -4.42 -5.39 -8.49
C GLU A 39 -5.05 -6.79 -8.48
N ALA A 40 -6.10 -7.01 -7.68
CA ALA A 40 -6.77 -8.29 -7.58
C ALA A 40 -7.73 -8.53 -8.77
N LYS A 41 -7.84 -9.80 -9.20
CA LYS A 41 -8.80 -10.20 -10.23
C LYS A 41 -10.20 -10.32 -9.61
N GLY A 42 -11.19 -9.67 -10.22
CA GLY A 42 -12.61 -9.93 -9.93
C GLY A 42 -13.25 -9.11 -8.80
N ALA A 43 -12.77 -7.91 -8.49
CA ALA A 43 -13.49 -7.05 -7.56
C ALA A 43 -14.74 -6.41 -8.17
N ALA A 44 -15.69 -6.09 -7.29
CA ALA A 44 -16.90 -5.36 -7.60
C ALA A 44 -16.58 -3.99 -8.23
N HIS A 45 -17.30 -3.65 -9.29
CA HIS A 45 -17.28 -2.32 -9.87
C HIS A 45 -17.86 -1.33 -8.86
N SER A 46 -17.01 -0.44 -8.34
CA SER A 46 -17.41 0.75 -7.58
C SER A 46 -16.90 1.98 -8.34
N PRO A 47 -17.57 3.14 -8.25
CA PRO A 47 -17.10 4.38 -8.87
C PRO A 47 -15.65 4.73 -8.52
N HIS A 48 -15.20 4.36 -7.31
CA HIS A 48 -13.86 4.63 -6.80
C HIS A 48 -12.84 3.52 -7.11
N VAL A 49 -13.24 2.43 -7.77
CA VAL A 49 -12.40 1.24 -7.97
C VAL A 49 -12.18 0.95 -9.45
N HIS A 50 -10.92 1.03 -9.86
CA HIS A 50 -10.48 0.77 -11.23
C HIS A 50 -9.72 -0.57 -11.30
N PRO A 51 -10.12 -1.50 -12.17
CA PRO A 51 -9.42 -2.77 -12.31
C PRO A 51 -8.06 -2.60 -13.01
N LEU A 52 -7.02 -3.20 -12.45
CA LEU A 52 -5.67 -3.19 -13.00
C LEU A 52 -5.43 -4.47 -13.83
N ASN A 53 -5.98 -4.49 -15.05
CA ASN A 53 -5.96 -5.68 -15.91
C ASN A 53 -4.60 -5.98 -16.56
N ARG A 54 -3.76 -4.96 -16.78
CA ARG A 54 -2.43 -5.12 -17.41
C ARG A 54 -1.40 -4.25 -16.73
N TYR A 55 -0.66 -4.85 -15.80
CA TYR A 55 0.32 -4.18 -14.95
C TYR A 55 1.34 -3.32 -15.74
N ARG A 56 1.91 -3.86 -16.83
CA ARG A 56 2.85 -3.08 -17.66
C ARG A 56 2.24 -1.82 -18.26
N ARG A 57 0.98 -1.85 -18.71
CA ARG A 57 0.29 -0.65 -19.23
C ARG A 57 0.01 0.35 -18.11
N PHE A 58 -0.32 -0.14 -16.92
CA PHE A 58 -0.54 0.70 -15.76
C PHE A 58 0.72 1.47 -15.36
N LEU A 59 1.90 0.86 -15.42
CA LEU A 59 3.18 1.54 -15.14
C LEU A 59 3.39 2.79 -16.01
N PHE A 60 2.94 2.78 -17.26
CA PHE A 60 3.01 3.95 -18.14
C PHE A 60 1.93 5.00 -17.87
N LYS A 61 0.85 4.64 -17.17
CA LYS A 61 -0.20 5.57 -16.76
C LYS A 61 0.14 6.35 -15.50
N ILE A 62 0.97 5.80 -14.61
CA ILE A 62 1.31 6.40 -13.30
C ILE A 62 1.72 7.89 -13.40
N PRO A 63 2.58 8.32 -14.34
CA PRO A 63 2.95 9.74 -14.46
C PRO A 63 1.78 10.68 -14.74
N PHE A 64 0.68 10.16 -15.30
CA PHE A 64 -0.49 10.91 -15.76
C PHE A 64 -1.70 10.74 -14.84
N LEU A 65 -1.56 10.01 -13.73
CA LEU A 65 -2.64 9.87 -12.75
C LEU A 65 -2.91 11.22 -12.09
N LYS A 66 -4.19 11.58 -12.02
CA LYS A 66 -4.64 12.82 -11.37
C LYS A 66 -4.98 12.51 -9.91
N GLY A 67 -4.03 12.77 -9.02
CA GLY A 67 -4.20 12.67 -7.57
C GLY A 67 -3.12 13.49 -6.86
N ASP A 68 -3.45 14.00 -5.66
CA ASP A 68 -2.49 14.77 -4.86
C ASP A 68 -1.45 13.85 -4.22
N ILE A 69 -1.79 12.59 -3.98
CA ILE A 69 -0.95 11.56 -3.37
C ILE A 69 -1.18 10.22 -4.09
N LEU A 70 -0.10 9.57 -4.51
CA LEU A 70 -0.11 8.16 -4.92
C LEU A 70 0.39 7.29 -3.77
N HIS A 71 -0.45 6.41 -3.26
CA HIS A 71 -0.17 5.55 -2.12
C HIS A 71 -0.10 4.08 -2.55
N PHE A 72 1.12 3.55 -2.57
CA PHE A 72 1.40 2.20 -3.03
C PHE A 72 1.42 1.17 -1.89
N HIS A 73 0.76 0.04 -2.13
CA HIS A 73 0.76 -1.16 -1.27
C HIS A 73 1.37 -2.37 -2.00
N THR A 74 2.38 -2.11 -2.84
CA THR A 74 2.99 -3.12 -3.72
C THR A 74 4.17 -3.85 -3.07
N ILE A 75 4.30 -5.13 -3.40
CA ILE A 75 5.48 -5.94 -3.10
C ILE A 75 6.42 -6.08 -4.31
N ASP A 76 6.05 -5.58 -5.50
CA ASP A 76 6.86 -5.77 -6.71
C ASP A 76 8.14 -4.93 -6.69
N PRO A 77 9.35 -5.55 -6.69
CA PRO A 77 10.61 -4.83 -6.70
C PRO A 77 10.80 -3.95 -7.95
N ARG A 78 10.17 -4.28 -9.08
CA ARG A 78 10.25 -3.50 -10.32
C ARG A 78 9.53 -2.17 -10.16
N LEU A 79 8.29 -2.19 -9.66
CA LEU A 79 7.54 -0.97 -9.37
C LEU A 79 8.23 -0.13 -8.29
N ARG A 80 8.71 -0.76 -7.20
CA ARG A 80 9.49 -0.06 -6.15
C ARG A 80 10.74 0.63 -6.71
N SER A 81 11.39 0.03 -7.71
CA SER A 81 12.55 0.62 -8.39
C SER A 81 12.18 1.80 -9.32
N LEU A 82 10.93 1.91 -9.76
CA LEU A 82 10.42 2.99 -10.61
C LEU A 82 9.82 4.16 -9.83
N LEU A 83 9.50 3.99 -8.54
CA LEU A 83 8.86 5.06 -7.75
C LEU A 83 9.64 6.38 -7.75
N GLY A 84 10.97 6.33 -7.67
CA GLY A 84 11.80 7.53 -7.75
C GLY A 84 11.73 8.24 -9.09
N LEU A 85 11.50 7.50 -10.18
CA LEU A 85 11.23 8.11 -11.49
C LEU A 85 9.88 8.83 -11.48
N TYR A 86 8.83 8.19 -10.96
CA TYR A 86 7.51 8.82 -10.87
C TYR A 86 7.53 10.06 -9.98
N LYS A 87 8.31 10.05 -8.88
CA LYS A 87 8.55 11.24 -8.06
C LYS A 87 9.16 12.39 -8.86
N ARG A 88 10.18 12.10 -9.68
CA ARG A 88 10.82 13.10 -10.56
C ARG A 88 9.87 13.65 -11.63
N LEU A 89 8.83 12.90 -11.99
CA LEU A 89 7.77 13.33 -12.91
C LEU A 89 6.65 14.11 -12.19
N GLY A 90 6.87 14.55 -10.95
CA GLY A 90 5.98 15.44 -10.21
C GLY A 90 5.00 14.73 -9.27
N GLN A 91 5.00 13.41 -9.21
CA GLN A 91 4.08 12.66 -8.35
C GLN A 91 4.50 12.76 -6.87
N LYS A 92 3.54 12.91 -5.96
CA LYS A 92 3.78 12.79 -4.52
C LYS A 92 3.50 11.35 -4.09
N ILE A 93 4.49 10.66 -3.51
CA ILE A 93 4.47 9.21 -3.38
C ILE A 93 4.63 8.76 -1.93
N ILE A 94 3.67 7.95 -1.48
CA ILE A 94 3.71 7.20 -0.23
C ILE A 94 3.83 5.71 -0.58
N LEU A 95 4.72 4.99 0.11
CA LEU A 95 4.82 3.53 0.03
C LEU A 95 4.55 2.92 1.40
N THR A 96 3.57 2.02 1.51
CA THR A 96 3.42 1.17 2.71
C THR A 96 4.07 -0.19 2.47
N VAL A 97 4.99 -0.55 3.35
CA VAL A 97 5.73 -1.80 3.31
C VAL A 97 5.04 -2.81 4.23
N HIS A 98 4.45 -3.84 3.61
CA HIS A 98 3.82 -4.96 4.32
C HIS A 98 4.79 -6.14 4.42
N GLY A 99 5.14 -6.52 5.66
CA GLY A 99 6.01 -7.66 5.98
C GLY A 99 7.49 -7.48 5.62
N VAL A 100 8.26 -8.58 5.71
CA VAL A 100 9.73 -8.62 5.53
C VAL A 100 10.20 -8.55 4.08
N ASN A 101 9.26 -8.56 3.12
CA ASN A 101 9.56 -8.61 1.67
C ASN A 101 10.55 -7.54 1.19
N LEU A 102 10.51 -6.32 1.75
CA LEU A 102 11.43 -5.26 1.34
C LEU A 102 12.86 -5.52 1.81
N GLU A 103 13.03 -6.02 3.04
CA GLU A 103 14.34 -6.32 3.60
C GLU A 103 15.03 -7.41 2.80
N ASP A 104 14.30 -8.48 2.50
CA ASP A 104 14.79 -9.59 1.68
C ASP A 104 15.14 -9.14 0.27
N GLN A 105 14.30 -8.28 -0.35
CA GLN A 105 14.61 -7.69 -1.65
C GLN A 105 15.90 -6.89 -1.65
N ILE A 106 16.18 -6.13 -0.58
CA ILE A 106 17.40 -5.34 -0.48
C ILE A 106 18.62 -6.21 -0.22
N ARG A 107 18.50 -7.23 0.64
CA ARG A 107 19.61 -8.14 1.01
C ARG A 107 20.03 -9.02 -0.17
N HIS A 108 19.07 -9.59 -0.89
CA HIS A 108 19.35 -10.56 -1.96
C HIS A 108 19.46 -9.94 -3.36
N ALA A 109 19.20 -8.65 -3.53
CA ALA A 109 19.41 -7.99 -4.82
C ALA A 109 20.90 -7.84 -5.16
N GLY A 110 21.24 -8.15 -6.41
CA GLY A 110 22.57 -7.87 -6.96
C GLY A 110 22.93 -6.37 -6.89
N PRO A 111 24.23 -5.99 -6.93
CA PRO A 111 24.69 -4.65 -6.57
C PRO A 111 24.01 -3.51 -7.33
N LEU A 112 23.82 -3.69 -8.64
CA LEU A 112 23.16 -2.70 -9.50
C LEU A 112 21.67 -2.54 -9.14
N ARG A 113 20.93 -3.66 -9.05
CA ARG A 113 19.50 -3.66 -8.70
C ARG A 113 19.27 -3.07 -7.31
N ARG A 114 20.09 -3.46 -6.34
CA ARG A 114 20.06 -2.92 -4.98
C ARG A 114 20.27 -1.40 -4.97
N ARG A 115 21.26 -0.91 -5.72
CA ARG A 115 21.56 0.52 -5.84
C ARG A 115 20.39 1.30 -6.47
N ILE A 116 19.76 0.78 -7.51
CA ILE A 116 18.59 1.39 -8.15
C ILE A 116 17.40 1.43 -7.17
N LEU A 117 17.09 0.30 -6.53
CA LEU A 117 16.01 0.20 -5.55
C LEU A 117 16.19 1.19 -4.40
N LEU A 118 17.37 1.20 -3.77
CA LEU A 118 17.65 2.10 -2.66
C LEU A 118 17.57 3.58 -3.08
N ARG A 119 18.10 3.95 -4.25
CA ARG A 119 18.00 5.32 -4.76
C ARG A 119 16.55 5.73 -5.02
N SER A 120 15.77 4.83 -5.63
CA SER A 120 14.34 5.05 -5.86
C SER A 120 13.60 5.31 -4.54
N LEU A 121 13.73 4.39 -3.58
CA LEU A 121 13.04 4.49 -2.30
C LEU A 121 13.50 5.67 -1.44
N LYS A 122 14.78 6.07 -1.48
CA LYS A 122 15.25 7.26 -0.76
C LYS A 122 14.71 8.58 -1.33
N SER A 123 14.25 8.57 -2.57
CA SER A 123 13.81 9.78 -3.26
C SER A 123 12.32 10.12 -3.07
N ILE A 124 11.48 9.14 -2.69
CA ILE A 124 10.04 9.35 -2.49
C ILE A 124 9.74 10.15 -1.21
N ASP A 125 8.47 10.54 -1.05
CA ASP A 125 8.05 11.46 0.00
C ASP A 125 7.93 10.79 1.37
N LEU A 126 7.32 9.61 1.43
CA LEU A 126 7.12 8.89 2.68
C LEU A 126 7.13 7.37 2.48
N ILE A 127 7.77 6.66 3.41
CA ILE A 127 7.68 5.22 3.56
C ILE A 127 7.04 4.93 4.92
N ILE A 128 5.92 4.22 4.89
CA ILE A 128 5.24 3.71 6.07
C ILE A 128 5.63 2.24 6.23
N CYS A 129 6.23 1.89 7.35
CA CYS A 129 6.51 0.51 7.71
C CYS A 129 5.49 0.05 8.75
N VAL A 130 5.00 -1.18 8.63
CA VAL A 130 3.99 -1.73 9.54
C VAL A 130 4.58 -2.25 10.86
N ASN A 131 5.90 -2.24 11.00
CA ASN A 131 6.64 -2.62 12.20
C ASN A 131 7.92 -1.75 12.37
N GLU A 132 8.45 -1.75 13.60
CA GLU A 132 9.64 -0.98 13.95
C GLU A 132 10.94 -1.56 13.37
N ASP A 133 11.03 -2.87 13.22
CA ASP A 133 12.25 -3.53 12.73
C ASP A 133 12.58 -3.14 11.29
N THR A 134 11.59 -3.14 10.40
CA THR A 134 11.73 -2.65 9.02
C THR A 134 12.04 -1.16 8.99
N THR A 135 11.49 -0.39 9.93
CA THR A 135 11.80 1.05 10.07
C THR A 135 13.26 1.26 10.43
N ARG A 136 13.76 0.52 11.43
CA ARG A 136 15.16 0.54 11.87
C ARG A 136 16.09 0.09 10.75
N PHE A 137 15.77 -1.01 10.09
CA PHE A 137 16.52 -1.56 8.96
C PHE A 137 16.71 -0.53 7.83
N LEU A 138 15.67 0.23 7.48
CA LEU A 138 15.75 1.27 6.46
C LEU A 138 16.56 2.47 6.95
N ARG A 139 16.36 2.93 8.19
CA ARG A 139 17.11 4.07 8.76
C ARG A 139 18.61 3.79 8.83
N GLU A 140 19.01 2.60 9.26
CA GLU A 140 20.43 2.14 9.27
C GLU A 140 21.07 2.16 7.87
N ARG A 141 20.26 2.09 6.81
CA ARG A 141 20.71 2.19 5.40
C ARG A 141 20.75 3.63 4.90
N GLY A 142 20.64 4.62 5.80
CA GLY A 142 20.73 6.04 5.50
C GLY A 142 19.47 6.59 4.82
N PHE A 143 18.29 6.08 5.18
CA PHE A 143 17.03 6.74 4.86
C PHE A 143 16.78 7.85 5.88
N ARG A 144 16.16 8.95 5.45
CA ARG A 144 15.88 10.08 6.34
C ARG A 144 14.80 9.71 7.36
N HIS A 145 15.00 10.11 8.62
CA HIS A 145 14.09 9.79 9.72
C HIS A 145 12.69 10.41 9.55
N ASP A 146 12.61 11.60 8.94
CA ASP A 146 11.36 12.31 8.64
C ASP A 146 10.57 11.69 7.48
N ARG A 147 11.15 10.72 6.76
CA ARG A 147 10.53 10.07 5.59
C ARG A 147 10.30 8.58 5.76
N VAL A 148 10.68 8.01 6.90
CA VAL A 148 10.42 6.61 7.23
C VAL A 148 9.81 6.54 8.62
N VAL A 149 8.55 6.14 8.67
CA VAL A 149 7.74 6.10 9.89
C VAL A 149 7.15 4.71 10.11
N THR A 150 6.92 4.37 11.38
CA THR A 150 6.20 3.16 11.76
C THR A 150 4.73 3.51 11.98
N ILE A 151 3.83 2.89 11.23
CA ILE A 151 2.38 2.97 11.47
C ILE A 151 1.82 1.55 11.33
N PRO A 152 1.26 0.96 12.39
CA PRO A 152 0.63 -0.36 12.32
C PRO A 152 -0.45 -0.41 11.24
N ALA A 153 -0.53 -1.52 10.50
CA ALA A 153 -1.54 -1.69 9.45
C ALA A 153 -2.96 -1.99 9.97
N TYR A 154 -3.11 -2.21 11.28
CA TYR A 154 -4.41 -2.52 11.85
C TYR A 154 -5.34 -1.30 11.79
N ILE A 155 -6.48 -1.48 11.15
CA ILE A 155 -7.62 -0.57 11.19
C ILE A 155 -8.77 -1.37 11.76
N HIS A 156 -9.45 -0.83 12.77
CA HIS A 156 -10.59 -1.48 13.38
C HIS A 156 -11.67 -1.71 12.31
N PRO A 157 -12.27 -2.91 12.20
CA PRO A 157 -13.37 -3.11 11.28
C PRO A 157 -14.55 -2.20 11.68
N PRO A 158 -15.30 -1.64 10.71
CA PRO A 158 -16.54 -0.95 11.04
C PRO A 158 -17.48 -1.94 11.73
N GLU A 159 -18.03 -1.56 12.89
CA GLU A 159 -18.99 -2.40 13.60
C GLU A 159 -20.29 -2.46 12.80
N ARG A 160 -20.61 -3.64 12.27
CA ARG A 160 -21.91 -3.89 11.64
C ARG A 160 -22.71 -4.80 12.55
N ALA A 161 -23.86 -4.31 13.01
CA ALA A 161 -24.76 -5.07 13.89
C ALA A 161 -25.16 -6.45 13.33
N GLU A 162 -25.20 -6.57 12.01
CA GLU A 162 -25.47 -7.83 11.30
C GLU A 162 -24.33 -8.84 11.41
N GLU A 163 -23.07 -8.39 11.40
CA GLU A 163 -21.90 -9.28 11.53
C GLU A 163 -21.79 -9.86 12.94
N ALA A 164 -22.13 -9.08 13.98
CA ALA A 164 -22.18 -9.56 15.36
C ALA A 164 -23.25 -10.65 15.56
N ARG A 165 -24.40 -10.52 14.88
CA ARG A 165 -25.49 -11.51 14.88
C ARG A 165 -25.15 -12.78 14.08
N ALA A 166 -24.20 -12.69 13.15
CA ALA A 166 -23.77 -13.81 12.34
C ALA A 166 -22.75 -14.73 13.04
N ILE A 167 -22.23 -14.33 14.21
CA ILE A 167 -21.36 -15.18 15.02
C ILE A 167 -22.20 -16.31 15.64
N PRO A 168 -21.91 -17.60 15.34
CA PRO A 168 -22.67 -18.70 15.91
C PRO A 168 -22.60 -18.70 17.44
N ALA A 169 -23.71 -19.01 18.10
CA ALA A 169 -23.81 -18.99 19.56
C ALA A 169 -22.73 -19.85 20.25
N GLY A 170 -22.35 -20.99 19.65
CA GLY A 170 -21.30 -21.87 20.16
C GLY A 170 -19.88 -21.30 20.10
N VAL A 171 -19.63 -20.16 19.43
CA VAL A 171 -18.31 -19.50 19.49
C VAL A 171 -18.13 -18.79 20.83
N TYR A 172 -19.21 -18.24 21.40
CA TYR A 172 -19.16 -17.52 22.67
C TYR A 172 -18.83 -18.43 23.86
N SER A 173 -19.00 -19.75 23.74
CA SER A 173 -18.59 -20.68 24.80
C SER A 173 -17.08 -20.94 24.89
N PHE A 174 -16.29 -20.42 23.94
CA PHE A 174 -14.82 -20.52 23.94
C PHE A 174 -14.12 -19.25 24.45
N LEU A 175 -14.88 -18.18 24.69
CA LEU A 175 -14.39 -16.91 25.24
C LEU A 175 -14.55 -16.89 26.76
#